data_AF-A0A0T1UNI4-F1
#
_entry.id   AF-A0A0T1UNI4-F1
#
_cell.length_a   1.000
_cell.length_b   1.000
_cell.length_c   1.000
_cell.angle_alpha   90.00
_cell.angle_beta   90.00
_cell.angle_gamma   90.00
#
_symmetry.space_group_name_H-M   'P 1'
#
loop_
_entity.id
_entity.type
_entity.pdbx_description
1 polymer ?
#
loop_
_entity_poly.entity_id
_entity_poly.type
_entity_poly.pdbx_seq_one_letter_code
_entity_poly.pdbx_strand_id
1 'polypeptide(L)'
;MLRFMPVGDSMTIGSSGEHTWRYRMWRHLCATYGGPFTLTGPRETLYDKTTDSAASHAYADPDFPRGHLAGWGEGWLHMAPLIGDAVRETGADVLLVSLGLIDLGFYTNAEQTAENARVFAAEARAANPRIAMVWLPVIPNIRAADDAPFAAQVARFNELLAKTAADLDEPGSPLLLASVPESWDIGTDTYDGTHPNANGEHRLASAFAEAMHQGWGLGGEYAG
;
A
#
# COMPACT_ATOMS: atom_id res chain seq x y z
N MET A 1 14.64 16.15 1.39
CA MET A 1 13.93 15.24 2.30
C MET A 1 12.98 14.43 1.46
N LEU A 2 13.06 13.10 1.53
CA LEU A 2 12.23 12.19 0.75
C LEU A 2 10.86 11.99 1.42
N ARG A 3 9.77 12.04 0.65
CA ARG A 3 8.40 11.89 1.18
C ARG A 3 7.76 10.63 0.63
N PHE A 4 7.48 9.69 1.52
CA PHE A 4 6.75 8.48 1.19
C PHE A 4 5.27 8.67 1.51
N MET A 5 4.38 8.36 0.58
CA MET A 5 2.95 8.34 0.82
C MET A 5 2.44 6.89 0.76
N PRO A 6 2.10 6.29 1.92
CA PRO A 6 1.36 5.03 1.96
C PRO A 6 -0.03 5.24 1.37
N VAL A 7 -0.42 4.40 0.42
CA VAL A 7 -1.73 4.42 -0.22
C VAL A 7 -2.38 3.05 -0.06
N GLY A 8 -3.63 2.98 0.38
CA GLY A 8 -4.29 1.67 0.49
C GLY A 8 -5.68 1.65 1.07
N ASP A 9 -6.10 0.45 1.46
CA ASP A 9 -7.41 0.18 2.03
C ASP A 9 -7.35 0.03 3.56
N SER A 10 -8.21 -0.82 4.13
CA SER A 10 -8.25 -1.15 5.56
C SER A 10 -6.92 -1.69 6.09
N MET A 11 -6.16 -2.42 5.26
CA MET A 11 -4.85 -2.97 5.63
C MET A 11 -3.77 -1.88 5.79
N THR A 12 -3.95 -0.74 5.13
CA THR A 12 -3.02 0.39 5.20
C THR A 12 -3.42 1.40 6.26
N ILE A 13 -4.70 1.77 6.37
CA ILE A 13 -5.16 2.68 7.43
C ILE A 13 -4.94 2.06 8.82
N GLY A 14 -5.23 0.76 9.00
CA GLY A 14 -5.19 0.09 10.30
C GLY A 14 -6.18 0.66 11.32
N SER A 15 -6.11 0.16 12.54
CA SER A 15 -7.07 0.45 13.61
C SER A 15 -6.43 1.16 14.80
N SER A 16 -7.27 1.83 15.59
CA SER A 16 -6.88 2.47 16.85
C SER A 16 -6.05 1.54 17.74
N GLY A 17 -4.89 2.00 18.16
CA GLY A 17 -3.94 1.26 19.01
C GLY A 17 -2.99 0.33 18.25
N GLU A 18 -3.11 0.20 16.93
CA GLU A 18 -2.21 -0.63 16.11
C GLU A 18 -0.97 0.17 15.65
N HIS A 19 0.09 -0.55 15.28
CA HIS A 19 1.28 0.04 14.68
C HIS A 19 1.12 0.18 13.17
N THR A 20 0.46 -0.78 12.51
CA THR A 20 0.34 -0.92 11.05
C THR A 20 1.68 -1.22 10.37
N TRP A 21 1.64 -1.75 9.15
CA TRP A 21 2.86 -1.96 8.35
C TRP A 21 3.59 -0.65 8.05
N ARG A 22 2.88 0.49 8.04
CA ARG A 22 3.47 1.83 7.80
C ARG A 22 4.49 2.18 8.90
N TYR A 23 4.18 1.84 10.15
CA TYR A 23 5.13 2.01 11.26
C TYR A 23 6.35 1.13 11.09
N ARG A 24 6.16 -0.15 10.72
CA ARG A 24 7.28 -1.09 10.48
C ARG A 24 8.20 -0.58 9.37
N MET A 25 7.60 -0.10 8.27
CA MET A 25 8.32 0.51 7.17
C MET A 25 9.07 1.78 7.59
N TRP A 26 8.44 2.65 8.39
CA TRP A 26 9.08 3.86 8.91
C TRP A 26 10.27 3.53 9.81
N ARG A 27 10.13 2.57 10.74
CA ARG A 27 11.22 2.10 11.60
C ARG A 27 12.39 1.54 10.80
N HIS A 28 12.09 0.77 9.77
CA HIS A 28 13.09 0.26 8.82
C HIS A 28 13.87 1.41 8.17
N LEU A 29 13.17 2.36 7.55
CA LEU A 29 13.80 3.51 6.89
C LEU A 29 14.60 4.39 7.87
N CYS A 30 14.16 4.54 9.12
CA CYS A 30 14.92 5.21 10.17
C CYS A 30 16.28 4.55 10.41
N ALA A 31 16.34 3.22 10.32
CA ALA A 31 17.57 2.46 10.50
C ALA A 31 18.47 2.46 9.26
N THR A 32 17.90 2.55 8.05
CA THR A 32 18.62 2.19 6.82
C THR A 32 18.79 3.29 5.77
N TYR A 33 17.91 4.31 5.72
CA TYR A 33 17.94 5.28 4.60
C TYR A 33 19.10 6.27 4.70
N GLY A 34 19.55 6.60 5.92
CA GLY A 34 20.72 7.47 6.14
C GLY A 34 20.54 8.95 5.79
N GLY A 35 19.34 9.37 5.37
CA GLY A 35 19.00 10.75 5.02
C GLY A 35 17.63 11.19 5.58
N PRO A 36 17.26 12.47 5.44
CA PRO A 36 15.99 12.97 5.94
C PRO A 36 14.82 12.44 5.11
N PHE A 37 13.83 11.85 5.76
CA PHE A 37 12.58 11.41 5.16
C PHE A 37 11.38 11.59 6.10
N THR A 38 10.17 11.47 5.56
CA THR A 38 8.91 11.41 6.35
C THR A 38 7.87 10.56 5.62
N LEU A 39 6.83 10.12 6.35
CA LEU A 39 5.57 9.74 5.73
C LEU A 39 4.70 10.99 5.52
N THR A 40 3.96 11.03 4.42
CA THR A 40 3.10 12.14 4.01
C THR A 40 1.77 11.61 3.50
N GLY A 41 0.76 12.46 3.45
CA GLY A 41 -0.56 12.11 2.94
C GLY A 41 -1.63 13.08 3.48
N PRO A 42 -2.78 13.18 2.81
CA PRO A 42 -3.84 14.10 3.22
C PRO A 42 -4.64 13.60 4.44
N ARG A 43 -4.43 12.36 4.88
CA ARG A 43 -5.13 11.74 6.01
C ARG A 43 -4.14 11.36 7.12
N GLU A 44 -4.60 11.43 8.37
CA GLU A 44 -3.80 11.16 9.57
C GLU A 44 -4.53 10.32 10.63
N THR A 45 -5.70 9.78 10.29
CA THR A 45 -6.57 9.07 11.23
C THR A 45 -6.53 7.56 11.01
N LEU A 46 -6.60 6.81 12.10
CA LEU A 46 -6.85 5.37 12.13
C LEU A 46 -8.35 5.08 12.10
N TYR A 47 -8.69 3.84 11.74
CA TYR A 47 -10.06 3.34 11.91
C TYR A 47 -10.37 3.11 13.39
N ASP A 48 -11.51 3.62 13.84
CA ASP A 48 -12.05 3.33 15.16
C ASP A 48 -13.16 2.30 15.02
N LYS A 49 -12.89 1.07 15.46
CA LYS A 49 -13.86 -0.04 15.43
C LYS A 49 -15.03 0.20 16.40
N THR A 50 -14.90 1.10 17.38
CA THR A 50 -15.96 1.39 18.36
C THR A 50 -16.99 2.38 17.82
N THR A 51 -16.55 3.35 17.02
CA THR A 51 -17.41 4.36 16.39
C THR A 51 -17.69 4.09 14.91
N ASP A 52 -17.08 3.04 14.36
CA ASP A 52 -17.20 2.62 12.96
C ASP A 52 -16.82 3.74 11.98
N SER A 53 -15.70 4.41 12.26
CA SER A 53 -15.27 5.60 11.50
C SER A 53 -13.76 5.82 11.50
N ALA A 54 -13.23 6.42 10.44
CA ALA A 54 -11.83 6.88 10.36
C ALA A 54 -11.65 8.23 11.09
N ALA A 55 -11.70 8.23 12.42
CA ALA A 55 -11.66 9.45 13.24
C ALA A 55 -10.61 9.43 14.36
N SER A 56 -9.92 8.30 14.56
CA SER A 56 -9.04 8.13 15.70
C SER A 56 -7.62 8.59 15.42
N HIS A 57 -6.99 9.21 16.41
CA HIS A 57 -5.55 9.53 16.39
C HIS A 57 -4.76 8.68 17.41
N ALA A 58 -5.36 7.59 17.90
CA ALA A 58 -4.74 6.72 18.91
C ALA A 58 -3.69 5.78 18.28
N TYR A 59 -2.62 6.33 17.71
CA TYR A 59 -1.47 5.54 17.27
C TYR A 59 -0.74 4.92 18.46
N ALA A 60 -0.27 3.68 18.30
CA ALA A 60 0.51 2.99 19.33
C ALA A 60 1.81 3.75 19.70
N ASP A 61 2.43 4.38 18.70
CA ASP A 61 3.59 5.27 18.88
C ASP A 61 3.20 6.71 18.50
N PRO A 62 3.16 7.66 19.46
CA PRO A 62 2.77 9.03 19.19
C PRO A 62 3.70 9.80 18.24
N ASP A 63 4.99 9.42 18.16
CA ASP A 63 6.01 10.12 17.36
C ASP A 63 6.04 9.63 15.90
N PHE A 64 5.29 8.58 15.58
CA PHE A 64 5.15 8.04 14.23
C PHE A 64 4.56 9.09 13.25
N PRO A 65 5.21 9.37 12.10
CA PRO A 65 4.65 10.23 11.07
C PRO A 65 3.36 9.64 10.49
N ARG A 66 2.25 10.35 10.65
CA ARG A 66 0.91 9.76 10.49
C ARG A 66 0.38 9.82 9.06
N GLY A 67 0.93 10.66 8.20
CA GLY A 67 0.40 10.92 6.86
C GLY A 67 0.22 9.66 6.01
N HIS A 68 -0.96 9.53 5.40
CA HIS A 68 -1.29 8.49 4.41
C HIS A 68 -2.44 8.93 3.49
N LEU A 69 -2.69 8.15 2.43
CA LEU A 69 -3.92 8.19 1.63
C LEU A 69 -4.55 6.78 1.68
N ALA A 70 -5.25 6.49 2.75
CA ALA A 70 -5.90 5.19 2.91
C ALA A 70 -7.23 5.29 3.63
N GLY A 71 -8.14 4.36 3.36
CA GLY A 71 -9.42 4.30 4.02
C GLY A 71 -10.08 2.94 3.91
N TRP A 72 -10.93 2.66 4.90
CA TRP A 72 -11.60 1.38 5.03
C TRP A 72 -12.64 1.21 3.92
N GLY A 73 -12.62 0.07 3.23
CA GLY A 73 -13.58 -0.20 2.16
C GLY A 73 -13.37 0.63 0.88
N GLU A 74 -12.19 1.24 0.72
CA GLU A 74 -11.78 1.93 -0.51
C GLU A 74 -10.82 1.06 -1.34
N GLY A 75 -10.69 1.40 -2.62
CA GLY A 75 -9.95 0.62 -3.61
C GLY A 75 -9.28 1.51 -4.66
N TRP A 76 -8.70 0.92 -5.70
CA TRP A 76 -8.17 1.64 -6.87
C TRP A 76 -9.21 2.59 -7.46
N LEU A 77 -10.46 2.14 -7.60
CA LEU A 77 -11.57 2.97 -8.08
C LEU A 77 -11.73 4.28 -7.31
N HIS A 78 -11.50 4.23 -5.98
CA HIS A 78 -11.66 5.37 -5.08
C HIS A 78 -10.41 6.24 -5.02
N MET A 79 -9.22 5.63 -5.13
CA MET A 79 -7.94 6.32 -4.99
C MET A 79 -7.48 7.00 -6.28
N ALA A 80 -7.83 6.43 -7.45
CA ALA A 80 -7.47 7.00 -8.76
C ALA A 80 -7.89 8.48 -8.93
N PRO A 81 -9.14 8.90 -8.60
CA PRO A 81 -9.50 10.32 -8.71
C PRO A 81 -8.88 11.23 -7.64
N LEU A 82 -8.29 10.70 -6.57
CA LEU A 82 -7.75 11.48 -5.44
C LEU A 82 -6.24 11.67 -5.51
N ILE A 83 -5.52 10.76 -6.17
CA ILE A 83 -4.06 10.69 -6.06
C ILE A 83 -3.36 11.93 -6.60
N GLY A 84 -3.88 12.55 -7.67
CA GLY A 84 -3.27 13.74 -8.27
C GLY A 84 -3.22 14.92 -7.29
N ASP A 85 -4.34 15.21 -6.60
CA ASP A 85 -4.40 16.25 -5.58
C ASP A 85 -3.55 15.89 -4.37
N ALA A 86 -3.66 14.64 -3.88
CA ALA A 86 -2.86 14.17 -2.76
C ALA A 86 -1.35 14.33 -3.02
N VAL A 87 -0.86 13.99 -4.21
CA VAL A 87 0.55 14.17 -4.58
C VAL A 87 0.94 15.65 -4.62
N ARG A 88 0.11 16.53 -5.21
CA ARG A 88 0.37 17.97 -5.28
C ARG A 88 0.44 18.62 -3.90
N GLU A 89 -0.53 18.32 -3.05
CA GLU A 89 -0.67 18.93 -1.73
C GLU A 89 0.43 18.50 -0.77
N THR A 90 0.84 17.23 -0.86
CA THR A 90 1.76 16.62 0.12
C THR A 90 3.21 16.58 -0.36
N GLY A 91 3.44 16.84 -1.66
CA GLY A 91 4.75 16.78 -2.29
C GLY A 91 5.35 15.38 -2.29
N ALA A 92 4.53 14.33 -2.39
CA ALA A 92 4.98 12.94 -2.35
C ALA A 92 6.00 12.64 -3.45
N ASP A 93 7.08 11.94 -3.07
CA ASP A 93 8.15 11.50 -3.96
C ASP A 93 8.02 10.01 -4.30
N VAL A 94 7.55 9.20 -3.34
CA VAL A 94 7.38 7.75 -3.47
C VAL A 94 6.00 7.33 -2.98
N LEU A 95 5.25 6.60 -3.81
CA LEU A 95 3.98 5.96 -3.41
C LEU A 95 4.21 4.50 -3.04
N LEU A 96 3.69 4.07 -1.89
CA LEU A 96 3.67 2.67 -1.46
C LEU A 96 2.22 2.19 -1.46
N VAL A 97 1.81 1.45 -2.50
CA VAL A 97 0.40 1.19 -2.80
C VAL A 97 0.03 -0.26 -2.53
N SER A 98 -0.98 -0.49 -1.68
CA SER A 98 -1.60 -1.80 -1.44
C SER A 98 -3.13 -1.66 -1.58
N LEU A 99 -3.65 -2.07 -2.74
CA LEU A 99 -5.05 -1.91 -3.14
C LEU A 99 -5.47 -3.07 -4.06
N GLY A 100 -6.79 -3.26 -4.22
CA GLY A 100 -7.38 -4.23 -5.15
C GLY A 100 -8.27 -5.26 -4.47
N LEU A 101 -8.02 -5.57 -3.20
CA LEU A 101 -8.84 -6.52 -2.44
C LEU A 101 -10.30 -6.07 -2.40
N ILE A 102 -10.52 -4.80 -2.05
CA ILE A 102 -11.85 -4.22 -1.93
C ILE A 102 -12.50 -4.05 -3.32
N ASP A 103 -11.76 -3.60 -4.32
CA ASP A 103 -12.24 -3.45 -5.70
C ASP A 103 -12.89 -4.75 -6.20
N LEU A 104 -12.11 -5.84 -6.18
CA LEU A 104 -12.57 -7.16 -6.62
C LEU A 104 -13.69 -7.71 -5.74
N GLY A 105 -13.72 -7.28 -4.48
CA GLY A 105 -14.67 -7.77 -3.50
C GLY A 105 -16.06 -7.18 -3.66
N PHE A 106 -16.15 -5.94 -4.17
CA PHE A 106 -17.36 -5.12 -4.03
C PHE A 106 -17.69 -4.22 -5.22
N TYR A 107 -16.73 -3.85 -6.08
CA TYR A 107 -16.91 -2.72 -7.00
C TYR A 107 -16.63 -3.03 -8.46
N THR A 108 -15.58 -3.80 -8.75
CA THR A 108 -15.06 -3.99 -10.11
C THR A 108 -14.54 -5.40 -10.34
N ASN A 109 -14.46 -5.81 -11.60
CA ASN A 109 -13.73 -7.02 -11.98
C ASN A 109 -12.22 -6.74 -12.15
N ALA A 110 -11.44 -7.78 -12.45
CA ALA A 110 -10.00 -7.70 -12.63
C ALA A 110 -9.57 -6.69 -13.71
N GLU A 111 -10.21 -6.69 -14.87
CA GLU A 111 -9.89 -5.78 -15.98
C GLU A 111 -10.16 -4.31 -15.62
N GLN A 112 -11.31 -4.02 -15.01
CA GLN A 112 -11.67 -2.68 -14.55
C GLN A 112 -10.73 -2.19 -13.45
N THR A 113 -10.35 -3.08 -12.51
CA THR A 113 -9.41 -2.73 -11.43
C THR A 113 -8.02 -2.40 -11.98
N ALA A 114 -7.55 -3.15 -12.99
CA ALA A 114 -6.29 -2.86 -13.68
C ALA A 114 -6.33 -1.54 -14.45
N GLU A 115 -7.46 -1.18 -15.05
CA GLU A 115 -7.64 0.13 -15.69
C GLU A 115 -7.59 1.27 -14.67
N ASN A 116 -8.21 1.10 -13.49
CA ASN A 116 -8.11 2.09 -12.42
C ASN A 116 -6.68 2.27 -11.92
N ALA A 117 -5.86 1.21 -11.90
CA ALA A 117 -4.43 1.32 -11.59
C ALA A 117 -3.65 2.14 -12.65
N ARG A 118 -4.02 2.02 -13.94
CA ARG A 118 -3.45 2.85 -15.02
C ARG A 118 -3.83 4.32 -14.85
N VAL A 119 -5.11 4.60 -14.58
CA VAL A 119 -5.59 5.97 -14.32
C VAL A 119 -4.88 6.56 -13.11
N PHE A 120 -4.78 5.81 -12.01
CA PHE A 120 -4.04 6.23 -10.81
C PHE A 120 -2.59 6.62 -11.13
N ALA A 121 -1.85 5.79 -11.88
CA ALA A 121 -0.46 6.09 -12.26
C ALA A 121 -0.37 7.36 -13.11
N ALA A 122 -1.29 7.54 -14.07
CA ALA A 122 -1.35 8.71 -14.93
C ALA A 122 -1.61 9.99 -14.13
N GLU A 123 -2.57 9.98 -13.20
CA GLU A 123 -2.89 11.13 -12.34
C GLU A 123 -1.75 11.47 -11.38
N ALA A 124 -1.09 10.46 -10.81
CA ALA A 124 0.10 10.66 -9.97
C ALA A 124 1.24 11.33 -10.76
N ARG A 125 1.50 10.88 -12.00
CA ARG A 125 2.53 11.45 -12.89
C ARG A 125 2.17 12.85 -13.39
N ALA A 126 0.88 13.11 -13.64
CA ALA A 126 0.40 14.45 -13.99
C ALA A 126 0.67 15.45 -12.86
N ALA A 127 0.57 15.01 -11.60
CA ALA A 127 0.89 15.81 -10.43
C ALA A 127 2.41 15.95 -10.18
N ASN A 128 3.17 14.87 -10.32
CA ASN A 128 4.62 14.86 -10.19
C ASN A 128 5.23 13.92 -11.26
N PRO A 129 5.80 14.45 -12.36
CA PRO A 129 6.39 13.64 -13.42
C PRO A 129 7.59 12.79 -13.00
N ARG A 130 8.08 12.97 -11.77
CA ARG A 130 9.21 12.22 -11.20
C ARG A 130 8.81 11.27 -10.07
N ILE A 131 7.52 11.07 -9.84
CA ILE A 131 7.06 10.24 -8.75
C ILE A 131 7.49 8.79 -8.95
N ALA A 132 8.01 8.15 -7.92
CA ALA A 132 8.29 6.72 -7.92
C ALA A 132 7.13 5.96 -7.26
N MET A 133 6.89 4.73 -7.68
CA MET A 133 5.76 3.94 -7.19
C MET A 133 6.18 2.49 -6.92
N VAL A 134 5.72 1.93 -5.80
CA VAL A 134 5.78 0.49 -5.53
C VAL A 134 4.37 -0.01 -5.33
N TRP A 135 3.97 -1.00 -6.13
CA TRP A 135 2.65 -1.63 -6.04
C TRP A 135 2.78 -3.03 -5.47
N LEU A 136 2.08 -3.30 -4.38
CA LEU A 136 1.95 -4.63 -3.82
C LEU A 136 0.72 -5.31 -4.43
N PRO A 137 0.86 -6.51 -5.04
CA PRO A 137 -0.27 -7.31 -5.50
C PRO A 137 -1.25 -7.61 -4.36
N VAL A 138 -2.49 -7.98 -4.71
CA VAL A 138 -3.44 -8.48 -3.70
C VAL A 138 -2.85 -9.74 -3.08
N ILE A 139 -2.59 -9.68 -1.78
CA ILE A 139 -1.97 -10.78 -1.04
C ILE A 139 -2.99 -11.89 -0.74
N PRO A 140 -2.52 -13.11 -0.44
CA PRO A 140 -3.39 -14.21 -0.02
C PRO A 140 -4.26 -13.81 1.18
N ASN A 141 -5.56 -14.07 1.07
CA ASN A 141 -6.57 -13.70 2.05
C ASN A 141 -7.65 -14.80 2.13
N ILE A 142 -8.39 -14.84 3.24
CA ILE A 142 -9.36 -15.90 3.53
C ILE A 142 -10.48 -15.98 2.50
N ARG A 143 -10.96 -14.86 1.98
CA ARG A 143 -12.02 -14.86 0.96
C ARG A 143 -11.55 -15.56 -0.32
N ALA A 144 -10.32 -15.30 -0.78
CA ALA A 144 -9.76 -16.01 -1.93
C ALA A 144 -9.45 -17.48 -1.64
N ALA A 145 -9.24 -17.88 -0.38
CA ALA A 145 -9.11 -19.29 -0.01
C ALA A 145 -10.45 -20.04 -0.09
N ASP A 146 -11.56 -19.37 0.25
CA ASP A 146 -12.88 -19.99 0.40
C ASP A 146 -13.81 -19.81 -0.83
N ASP A 147 -13.60 -18.78 -1.65
CA ASP A 147 -14.43 -18.43 -2.81
C ASP A 147 -13.61 -18.51 -4.11
N ALA A 148 -13.76 -19.63 -4.83
CA ALA A 148 -13.00 -19.90 -6.06
C ALA A 148 -13.25 -18.88 -7.19
N PRO A 149 -14.50 -18.44 -7.49
CA PRO A 149 -14.73 -17.32 -8.40
C PRO A 149 -13.98 -16.04 -8.02
N PHE A 150 -13.99 -15.66 -6.73
CA PHE A 150 -13.24 -14.51 -6.26
C PHE A 150 -11.72 -14.71 -6.37
N ALA A 151 -11.22 -15.91 -6.03
CA ALA A 151 -9.82 -16.29 -6.19
C ALA A 151 -9.34 -16.14 -7.65
N ALA A 152 -10.18 -16.54 -8.61
CA ALA A 152 -9.89 -16.38 -10.03
C ALA A 152 -9.79 -14.89 -10.45
N GLN A 153 -10.63 -14.02 -9.89
CA GLN A 153 -10.53 -12.57 -10.10
C GLN A 153 -9.25 -11.99 -9.50
N VAL A 154 -8.86 -12.41 -8.29
CA VAL A 154 -7.60 -12.00 -7.65
C VAL A 154 -6.39 -12.42 -8.47
N ALA A 155 -6.33 -13.69 -8.89
CA ALA A 155 -5.24 -14.20 -9.73
C ALA A 155 -5.16 -13.42 -11.05
N ARG A 156 -6.30 -13.24 -11.73
CA ARG A 156 -6.38 -12.47 -12.97
C ARG A 156 -5.95 -11.02 -12.80
N PHE A 157 -6.36 -10.37 -11.72
CA PHE A 157 -5.97 -9.00 -11.43
C PHE A 157 -4.47 -8.89 -11.17
N ASN A 158 -3.88 -9.76 -10.36
CA ASN A 158 -2.45 -9.73 -10.07
C ASN A 158 -1.59 -9.93 -11.34
N GLU A 159 -2.01 -10.78 -12.27
CA GLU A 159 -1.38 -10.89 -13.60
C GLU A 159 -1.46 -9.58 -14.39
N LEU A 160 -2.65 -8.96 -14.43
CA LEU A 160 -2.87 -7.69 -15.14
C LEU A 160 -2.11 -6.53 -14.49
N LEU A 161 -2.01 -6.50 -13.16
CA LEU A 161 -1.26 -5.51 -12.40
C LEU A 161 0.22 -5.64 -12.70
N ALA A 162 0.76 -6.87 -12.76
CA ALA A 162 2.15 -7.11 -13.13
C ALA A 162 2.46 -6.64 -14.56
N LYS A 163 1.59 -6.97 -15.52
CA LYS A 163 1.72 -6.45 -16.89
C LYS A 163 1.65 -4.93 -16.92
N THR A 164 0.71 -4.34 -16.19
CA THR A 164 0.52 -2.89 -16.14
C THR A 164 1.72 -2.17 -15.53
N ALA A 165 2.28 -2.71 -14.45
CA ALA A 165 3.52 -2.21 -13.84
C ALA A 165 4.66 -2.19 -14.86
N ALA A 166 4.88 -3.30 -15.57
CA ALA A 166 5.91 -3.41 -16.61
C ALA A 166 5.67 -2.48 -17.81
N ASP A 167 4.41 -2.32 -18.25
CA ASP A 167 4.04 -1.43 -19.37
C ASP A 167 4.25 0.05 -19.01
N LEU A 168 4.08 0.41 -17.73
CA LEU A 168 4.13 1.80 -17.27
C LEU A 168 5.49 2.20 -16.70
N ASP A 169 6.36 1.27 -16.31
CA ASP A 169 7.68 1.58 -15.78
C ASP A 169 8.52 2.38 -16.78
N GLU A 170 9.12 3.47 -16.31
CA GLU A 170 9.99 4.32 -17.12
C GLU A 170 11.04 5.02 -16.25
N PRO A 171 12.24 5.33 -16.79
CA PRO A 171 13.33 5.91 -16.01
C PRO A 171 13.00 7.25 -15.32
N GLY A 172 12.06 8.02 -15.88
CA GLY A 172 11.66 9.32 -15.33
C GLY A 172 10.74 9.22 -14.11
N SER A 173 9.98 8.14 -13.99
CA SER A 173 8.98 7.89 -12.96
C SER A 173 8.88 6.37 -12.73
N PRO A 174 9.89 5.78 -12.04
CA PRO A 174 10.02 4.33 -12.00
C PRO A 174 8.88 3.70 -11.18
N LEU A 175 8.46 2.52 -11.62
CA LEU A 175 7.38 1.74 -11.03
C LEU A 175 7.84 0.31 -10.80
N LEU A 176 7.81 -0.13 -9.54
CA LEU A 176 8.09 -1.50 -9.15
C LEU A 176 6.82 -2.23 -8.76
N LEU A 177 6.70 -3.49 -9.19
CA LEU A 177 5.78 -4.44 -8.56
C LEU A 177 6.54 -5.16 -7.43
N ALA A 178 6.06 -5.03 -6.20
CA ALA A 178 6.59 -5.81 -5.09
C ALA A 178 6.17 -7.28 -5.18
N SER A 179 6.98 -8.16 -4.60
CA SER A 179 6.62 -9.57 -4.45
C SER A 179 5.70 -9.77 -3.26
N VAL A 180 4.73 -10.68 -3.37
CA VAL A 180 4.04 -11.20 -2.20
C VAL A 180 5.09 -11.91 -1.33
N PRO A 181 5.17 -11.63 -0.01
CA PRO A 181 6.14 -12.28 0.86
C PRO A 181 6.01 -13.80 0.78
N GLU A 182 7.10 -14.52 0.46
CA GLU A 182 7.08 -15.98 0.34
C GLU A 182 6.67 -16.69 1.65
N SER A 183 6.91 -16.02 2.77
CA SER A 183 6.58 -16.50 4.12
C SER A 183 5.17 -16.12 4.58
N TRP A 184 4.36 -15.48 3.73
CA TRP A 184 3.00 -15.08 4.10
C TRP A 184 2.11 -16.29 4.36
N ASP A 185 1.50 -16.34 5.53
CA ASP A 185 0.53 -17.35 5.93
C ASP A 185 -0.72 -16.69 6.53
N ILE A 186 -1.88 -16.98 5.93
CA ILE A 186 -3.15 -16.34 6.33
C ILE A 186 -3.44 -16.57 7.83
N GLY A 187 -3.17 -17.78 8.35
CA GLY A 187 -3.51 -18.13 9.73
C GLY A 187 -2.62 -17.47 10.79
N THR A 188 -1.37 -17.18 10.47
CA THR A 188 -0.37 -16.66 11.42
C THR A 188 -0.01 -15.20 11.20
N ASP A 189 -0.27 -14.64 10.01
CA ASP A 189 0.02 -13.25 9.68
C ASP A 189 -1.21 -12.33 9.71
N THR A 190 -2.43 -12.89 9.84
CA THR A 190 -3.67 -12.09 9.99
C THR A 190 -4.37 -12.34 11.31
N TYR A 191 -5.27 -11.45 11.72
CA TYR A 191 -6.11 -11.67 12.90
C TYR A 191 -7.54 -12.13 12.58
N ASP A 192 -8.00 -11.95 11.33
CA ASP A 192 -9.35 -12.33 10.87
C ASP A 192 -9.35 -13.00 9.48
N GLY A 193 -8.18 -13.37 8.97
CA GLY A 193 -8.03 -13.91 7.62
C GLY A 193 -7.77 -12.86 6.53
N THR A 194 -7.86 -11.57 6.84
CA THR A 194 -7.68 -10.47 5.88
C THR A 194 -6.68 -9.42 6.40
N HIS A 195 -6.89 -8.91 7.60
CA HIS A 195 -6.12 -7.81 8.14
C HIS A 195 -4.85 -8.30 8.85
N PRO A 196 -3.70 -7.65 8.60
CA PRO A 196 -2.42 -8.09 9.14
C PRO A 196 -2.41 -7.92 10.66
N ASN A 197 -1.93 -8.95 11.36
CA ASN A 197 -1.51 -8.82 12.74
C ASN A 197 -0.06 -8.30 12.81
N ALA A 198 0.54 -8.19 14.00
CA ALA A 198 1.89 -7.67 14.15
C ALA A 198 2.95 -8.39 13.29
N ASN A 199 2.83 -9.70 13.07
CA ASN A 199 3.74 -10.45 12.19
C ASN A 199 3.48 -10.11 10.71
N GLY A 200 2.21 -10.12 10.29
CA GLY A 200 1.82 -9.71 8.94
C GLY A 200 2.22 -8.28 8.60
N GLU A 201 2.17 -7.34 9.56
CA GLU A 201 2.66 -5.97 9.37
C GLU A 201 4.14 -5.95 8.95
N HIS A 202 4.99 -6.79 9.56
CA HIS A 202 6.39 -6.90 9.17
C HIS A 202 6.55 -7.53 7.77
N ARG A 203 5.71 -8.50 7.40
CA ARG A 203 5.72 -9.10 6.04
C ARG A 203 5.40 -8.07 4.97
N LEU A 204 4.38 -7.23 5.18
CA LEU A 204 4.01 -6.20 4.21
C LEU A 204 5.07 -5.12 4.10
N ALA A 205 5.64 -4.69 5.23
CA ALA A 205 6.75 -3.74 5.22
C ALA A 205 8.00 -4.31 4.54
N SER A 206 8.31 -5.59 4.74
CA SER A 206 9.45 -6.24 4.07
C SER A 206 9.26 -6.28 2.55
N ALA A 207 8.06 -6.58 2.05
CA ALA A 207 7.79 -6.58 0.61
C ALA A 207 8.09 -5.23 -0.05
N PHE A 208 7.65 -4.12 0.56
CA PHE A 208 7.96 -2.79 0.06
C PHE A 208 9.45 -2.45 0.16
N ALA A 209 10.07 -2.76 1.31
CA ALA A 209 11.49 -2.49 1.53
C ALA A 209 12.39 -3.27 0.56
N GLU A 210 12.13 -4.56 0.37
CA GLU A 210 12.89 -5.42 -0.55
C GLU A 210 12.76 -4.96 -1.99
N ALA A 211 11.54 -4.62 -2.43
CA ALA A 211 11.32 -4.08 -3.77
C ALA A 211 12.17 -2.82 -4.01
N MET A 212 12.10 -1.84 -3.10
CA MET A 212 12.88 -0.61 -3.22
C MET A 212 14.39 -0.84 -3.12
N HIS A 213 14.83 -1.74 -2.26
CA HIS A 213 16.25 -2.05 -2.10
C HIS A 213 16.82 -2.70 -3.35
N GLN A 214 16.15 -3.73 -3.88
CA GLN A 214 16.60 -4.47 -5.05
C GLN A 214 16.45 -3.65 -6.34
N GLY A 215 15.35 -2.92 -6.49
CA GLY A 215 15.04 -2.16 -7.70
C GLY A 215 15.74 -0.81 -7.78
N TRP A 216 15.89 -0.10 -6.66
CA TRP A 216 16.42 1.27 -6.63
C TRP A 216 17.66 1.45 -5.74
N GLY A 217 18.13 0.42 -5.04
CA GLY A 217 19.21 0.55 -4.06
C GLY A 217 18.80 1.38 -2.83
N LEU A 218 17.50 1.56 -2.58
CA LEU A 218 16.97 2.45 -1.56
C LEU A 218 16.60 1.68 -0.28
N GLY A 219 17.02 2.18 0.89
CA GLY A 219 16.50 1.71 2.17
C GLY A 219 17.02 0.36 2.67
N GLY A 220 18.04 -0.24 2.05
CA GLY A 220 18.74 -1.43 2.58
C GLY A 220 17.90 -2.70 2.75
N GLU A 221 18.55 -3.81 3.11
CA GLU A 221 17.89 -5.09 3.41
C GLU A 221 17.01 -4.97 4.67
N TYR A 222 15.82 -5.58 4.62
CA TYR A 222 14.86 -5.53 5.72
C TYR A 222 15.31 -6.42 6.89
N ALA A 223 15.48 -5.83 8.08
CA ALA A 223 16.09 -6.51 9.23
C ALA A 223 15.10 -6.93 10.34
N GLY A 224 13.80 -6.61 10.22
CA GLY A 224 12.77 -6.97 11.20
C GLY A 224 12.69 -6.03 12.39
#